data_AF-A0A1F7WIX0-F1
#
_entry.id   AF-A0A1F7WIX0-F1
#
_cell.length_a   1.000
_cell.length_b   1.000
_cell.length_c   1.000
_cell.angle_alpha   90.00
_cell.angle_beta   90.00
_cell.angle_gamma   90.00
#
_symmetry.space_group_name_H-M   'P 1'
#
loop_
_entity.id
_entity.type
_entity.pdbx_description
1 polymer ?
#
loop_
_entity_poly.entity_id
_entity_poly.type
_entity_poly.pdbx_seq_one_letter_code
_entity_poly.pdbx_strand_id
1 'polypeptide(L)' 'MLKNAIAPIQAWLLSQGRCVGCGKPLADKKRASWKNETEKFTCDCGRIYVYNLKSKKYRRALLEEV' A
#
# COMPACT_ATOMS: atom_id res chain seq x y z
N MET A 1 21.80 11.79 -2.66
CA MET A 1 20.79 12.86 -2.87
C MET A 1 19.56 12.39 -3.66
N LEU A 2 19.66 11.35 -4.51
CA LEU A 2 18.51 10.76 -5.24
C LEU A 2 17.40 10.17 -4.33
N LYS A 3 17.75 9.76 -3.10
CA LYS A 3 16.79 9.27 -2.09
C LYS A 3 15.74 10.33 -1.68
N ASN A 4 16.06 11.62 -1.85
CA ASN A 4 15.17 12.72 -1.47
C ASN A 4 14.09 13.02 -2.51
N ALA A 5 14.24 12.51 -3.75
CA ALA A 5 13.26 12.71 -4.84
C ALA A 5 12.36 11.48 -5.09
N ILE A 6 12.82 10.27 -4.76
CA ILE A 6 12.06 9.03 -4.99
C ILE A 6 11.05 8.76 -3.85
N ALA A 7 11.45 9.02 -2.60
CA ALA A 7 10.58 8.88 -1.43
C ALA A 7 9.27 9.70 -1.50
N PRO A 8 9.26 10.98 -1.95
CA PRO A 8 8.01 11.72 -2.06
C PRO A 8 7.05 11.13 -3.10
N ILE A 9 7.55 10.59 -4.21
CA ILE A 9 6.70 9.98 -5.24
C ILE A 9 6.06 8.68 -4.72
N GLN A 10 6.83 7.86 -3.99
CA GLN A 10 6.29 6.63 -3.39
C GLN A 10 5.23 6.94 -2.33
N ALA A 11 5.47 7.93 -1.47
CA ALA A 11 4.50 8.39 -0.49
C ALA A 11 3.26 9.00 -1.16
N TRP A 12 3.44 9.75 -2.24
CA TRP A 12 2.35 10.34 -3.03
C TRP A 12 1.51 9.27 -3.73
N LEU A 13 2.12 8.26 -4.36
CA LEU A 13 1.38 7.15 -4.95
C LEU A 13 0.56 6.40 -3.90
N LEU A 14 1.10 6.17 -2.71
CA LEU A 14 0.37 5.54 -1.60
C LEU A 14 -0.77 6.42 -1.08
N SER A 15 -0.59 7.75 -1.02
CA SER A 15 -1.66 8.67 -0.59
C SER A 15 -2.81 8.71 -1.60
N GLN A 16 -2.52 8.47 -2.89
CA GLN A 16 -3.52 8.27 -3.94
C GLN A 16 -4.11 6.84 -3.97
N GLY A 17 -3.73 5.97 -3.03
CA GLY A 17 -4.19 4.58 -3.00
C GLY A 17 -3.70 3.75 -4.19
N ARG A 18 -2.49 4.04 -4.71
CA ARG A 18 -1.90 3.36 -5.87
C ARG A 18 -0.68 2.54 -5.48
N CYS A 19 -0.44 1.47 -6.24
CA CYS A 19 0.74 0.64 -6.10
C CYS A 19 2.02 1.42 -6.48
N VAL A 20 2.97 1.52 -5.56
CA VAL A 20 4.28 2.17 -5.81
C VAL A 20 5.13 1.51 -6.89
N GLY A 21 4.78 0.30 -7.33
CA GLY A 21 5.55 -0.47 -8.31
C GLY A 21 4.98 -0.46 -9.72
N CYS A 22 3.65 -0.49 -9.86
CA CYS A 22 2.99 -0.52 -11.17
C CYS A 22 1.96 0.60 -11.39
N GLY A 23 1.76 1.49 -10.41
CA GLY A 23 0.86 2.66 -10.52
C GLY A 23 -0.64 2.35 -10.53
N LYS A 24 -1.04 1.07 -10.54
CA LYS A 24 -2.44 0.65 -10.54
C LYS A 24 -3.15 1.00 -9.22
N PRO A 25 -4.46 1.34 -9.23
CA PRO A 25 -5.25 1.54 -8.02
C PRO A 25 -5.30 0.28 -7.15
N LEU A 26 -5.25 0.47 -5.83
CA LEU A 26 -5.41 -0.60 -4.83
C LEU A 26 -6.87 -0.85 -4.48
N ALA A 27 -7.77 0.13 -4.71
CA ALA A 27 -9.20 0.02 -4.41
C ALA A 27 -9.88 -1.16 -5.14
N ASP A 28 -9.46 -1.44 -6.37
CA ASP A 28 -10.03 -2.51 -7.21
C ASP A 28 -9.36 -3.87 -7.00
N LYS A 29 -8.50 -3.99 -5.99
CA LYS A 29 -7.70 -5.20 -5.74
C LYS A 29 -8.32 -6.08 -4.67
N LYS A 30 -7.86 -7.33 -4.62
CA LYS A 30 -8.30 -8.31 -3.62
C LYS A 30 -8.07 -7.74 -2.22
N ARG A 31 -9.18 -7.49 -1.52
CA ARG A 31 -9.24 -7.01 -0.14
C ARG A 31 -9.44 -8.21 0.79
N ALA A 32 -8.62 -8.30 1.82
CA ALA A 32 -8.79 -9.29 2.89
C ALA A 32 -8.73 -8.56 4.24
N SER A 33 -9.74 -8.73 5.07
CA SER A 33 -9.72 -8.18 6.43
C SER A 33 -8.57 -8.82 7.22
N TRP A 34 -7.80 -7.99 7.91
CA TRP A 34 -6.70 -8.41 8.76
C TRP A 34 -6.94 -7.95 10.21
N LYS A 35 -6.09 -8.41 11.13
CA LYS A 35 -6.17 -8.07 12.55
C LYS A 35 -6.03 -6.56 12.78
N ASN A 36 -6.54 -6.09 13.91
CA ASN A 36 -6.36 -4.71 14.39
C ASN A 36 -6.90 -3.62 13.45
N GLU A 37 -8.10 -3.83 12.88
CA GLU A 37 -8.78 -2.82 12.03
C GLU A 37 -7.93 -2.41 10.82
N THR A 38 -7.29 -3.41 10.21
CA THR A 38 -6.54 -3.24 8.97
C THR A 38 -7.09 -4.15 7.88
N GLU A 39 -6.90 -3.74 6.63
CA GLU A 39 -7.25 -4.52 5.45
C GLU A 39 -5.97 -4.75 4.63
N LYS A 40 -5.78 -5.98 4.16
CA LYS A 40 -4.70 -6.34 3.24
C LYS A 40 -5.17 -6.23 1.80
N PHE A 41 -4.31 -5.68 0.96
CA PHE A 41 -4.52 -5.51 -0.47
C PHE A 41 -3.35 -6.12 -1.23
N THR A 42 -3.63 -7.07 -2.12
CA THR A 42 -2.61 -7.66 -2.99
C THR A 42 -2.75 -7.10 -4.40
N CYS A 43 -1.73 -6.38 -4.85
CA CYS A 43 -1.68 -5.86 -6.22
C CYS A 43 -1.36 -6.98 -7.23
N ASP A 44 -1.78 -6.82 -8.49
CA ASP A 44 -1.49 -7.78 -9.57
C ASP A 44 0.02 -8.03 -9.75
N CYS A 45 0.86 -7.03 -9.42
CA CYS A 45 2.31 -7.18 -9.49
C CYS A 45 2.92 -7.97 -8.31
N GLY A 46 2.09 -8.60 -7.47
CA GLY A 46 2.49 -9.39 -6.31
C GLY A 46 2.82 -8.59 -5.04
N ARG A 47 2.77 -7.25 -5.07
CA ARG A 47 3.06 -6.43 -3.88
C ARG A 47 1.85 -6.37 -2.95
N ILE A 48 2.11 -6.54 -1.66
CA ILE A 48 1.09 -6.53 -0.61
C ILE A 48 1.14 -5.20 0.16
N TYR A 49 -0.04 -4.65 0.38
CA TYR A 49 -0.26 -3.41 1.11
C TYR A 49 -1.22 -3.66 2.27
N VAL A 50 -1.06 -2.87 3.32
CA VAL A 50 -1.95 -2.84 4.48
C VAL A 50 -2.56 -1.46 4.55
N TYR A 51 -3.88 -1.42 4.57
CA TYR A 51 -4.67 -0.22 4.79
C TYR A 51 -5.14 -0.20 6.24
N ASN A 52 -4.86 0.88 6.95
CA ASN A 52 -5.31 1.04 8.33
C ASN A 52 -6.62 1.83 8.34
N LEU A 53 -7.70 1.23 8.85
CA LEU A 53 -9.04 1.83 8.84
C LEU A 53 -9.13 3.08 9.73
N LYS A 54 -8.36 3.13 10.84
CA LYS A 54 -8.33 4.29 11.76
C LYS A 54 -7.67 5.51 11.14
N SER A 55 -6.47 5.32 10.61
CA SER A 55 -5.65 6.41 10.06
C SER A 55 -5.94 6.68 8.58
N LYS A 56 -6.72 5.81 7.92
CA LYS A 56 -7.06 5.86 6.49
C LYS A 56 -5.84 5.96 5.57
N LYS A 57 -4.78 5.23 5.92
CA LYS A 57 -3.49 5.26 5.20
C LYS A 57 -3.11 3.88 4.70
N TYR A 58 -2.57 3.86 3.49
CA TYR A 58 -1.89 2.70 2.93
C TYR A 58 -0.43 2.68 3.36
N ARG A 59 0.05 1.50 3.72
CA ARG A 59 1.48 1.20 3.88
C ARG A 59 1.80 -0.13 3.21
N ARG A 60 3.09 -0.40 2.99
CA ARG A 60 3.52 -1.74 2.58
C ARG A 60 3.32 -2.72 3.74
N ALA A 61 3.00 -3.96 3.42
CA ALA A 61 3.00 -5.05 4.39
C ALA A 61 4.42 -5.27 4.92
N LEU A 62 4.53 -5.53 6.23
CA LEU A 62 5.75 -6.02 6.86
C LEU A 62 5.96 -7.49 6.50
N LEU A 63 7.16 -8.02 6.74
CA LEU A 63 7.48 -9.42 6.44
C LEU A 63 6.54 -10.40 7.16
N GLU A 64 6.15 -10.08 8.39
CA GLU A 64 5.19 -10.85 9.21
C GLU A 64 3.74 -10.78 8.69
N GLU A 65 3.48 -9.90 7.72
CA GLU A 65 2.16 -9.66 7.15
C GLU A 65 2.04 -10.13 5.69
N VAL A 66 3.07 -10.78 5.15
CA VAL A 66 3.06 -11.41 3.82
C VAL A 66 2.46 -12.82 3.91
#